data_AF-A0A804HY08-F1
#
_entry.id   AF-A0A804HY08-F1
#
_cell.length_a   1.000
_cell.length_b   1.000
_cell.length_c   1.000
_cell.angle_alpha   90.00
_cell.angle_beta   90.00
_cell.angle_gamma   90.00
#
_symmetry.space_group_name_H-M   'P 1'
#
loop_
_entity.id
_entity.type
_entity.pdbx_description
1 polymer ?
#
loop_
_entity_poly.entity_id
_entity_poly.type
_entity_poly.pdbx_seq_one_letter_code
_entity_poly.pdbx_strand_id
1 'polypeptide(L)'
;VVKIKDCEIYSYNPDFDGDHPFLEKGAIWAFNFFFYNRKLKRVVSFRCCCFSKLAAEEFLGNDVLREEEEEEEEEEDLLDDMEI
;
A
#
# COMPACT_ATOMS: atom_id res chain seq x y z
N VAL A 1 -19.11 0.07 -4.45
CA VAL A 1 -18.64 -0.03 -5.85
C VAL A 1 -19.19 1.15 -6.68
N VAL A 2 -18.42 1.71 -7.64
CA VAL A 2 -18.76 2.91 -8.45
C VAL A 2 -19.13 2.54 -9.89
N LYS A 3 -19.94 3.36 -10.59
CA LYS A 3 -20.23 3.18 -12.03
C LYS A 3 -19.08 3.75 -12.87
N ILE A 4 -18.37 2.89 -13.59
CA ILE A 4 -17.18 3.28 -14.39
C ILE A 4 -17.48 4.40 -15.40
N LYS A 5 -18.66 4.40 -16.03
CA LYS A 5 -19.05 5.42 -17.01
C LYS A 5 -19.17 6.85 -16.43
N ASP A 6 -19.34 6.97 -15.12
CA ASP A 6 -19.44 8.25 -14.39
C ASP A 6 -18.13 8.60 -13.65
N CYS A 7 -17.05 7.85 -13.90
CA CYS A 7 -15.77 8.03 -13.21
C CYS A 7 -14.73 8.66 -14.11
N GLU A 8 -13.89 9.50 -13.50
CA GLU A 8 -12.60 9.90 -14.05
C GLU A 8 -11.54 8.88 -13.58
N ILE A 9 -10.69 8.41 -14.49
CA ILE A 9 -9.69 7.38 -14.21
C ILE A 9 -8.31 8.03 -14.20
N TYR A 10 -7.60 7.86 -13.10
CA TYR A 10 -6.25 8.39 -12.91
C TYR A 10 -5.28 7.23 -12.74
N SER A 11 -4.11 7.34 -13.35
CA SER A 11 -2.99 6.42 -13.13
C SER A 11 -1.94 7.11 -12.27
N TYR A 12 -1.49 6.44 -11.22
CA TYR A 12 -0.34 6.88 -10.45
C TYR A 12 0.89 6.07 -10.88
N ASN A 13 1.86 6.76 -11.49
CA ASN A 13 3.14 6.21 -11.91
C ASN A 13 4.24 7.02 -11.22
N PRO A 14 4.65 6.63 -9.99
CA PRO A 14 5.74 7.31 -9.30
C PRO A 14 7.04 7.15 -10.10
N ASP A 15 7.84 8.20 -10.17
CA ASP A 15 9.19 8.10 -10.71
C ASP A 15 10.07 7.25 -9.78
N PHE A 16 11.03 6.52 -10.37
CA PHE A 16 11.88 5.52 -9.69
C PHE A 16 12.74 6.07 -8.54
N ASP A 17 12.88 7.39 -8.41
CA ASP A 17 13.84 8.06 -7.53
C ASP A 17 13.25 8.55 -6.20
N GLY A 18 11.96 8.32 -5.96
CA GLY A 18 11.31 8.66 -4.70
C GLY A 18 11.16 7.44 -3.80
N ASP A 19 11.66 7.50 -2.56
CA ASP A 19 11.25 6.66 -1.44
C ASP A 19 9.75 6.87 -1.18
N HIS A 20 8.91 6.34 -2.05
CA HIS A 20 7.47 6.40 -1.94
C HIS A 20 6.97 5.06 -1.39
N PRO A 21 6.13 5.09 -0.34
CA PRO A 21 5.63 3.87 0.33
C PRO A 21 4.71 3.01 -0.56
N PHE A 22 4.45 3.43 -1.80
CA PHE A 22 3.68 2.70 -2.80
C PHE A 22 4.54 2.15 -3.94
N LEU A 23 5.86 2.39 -3.92
CA LEU A 23 6.78 1.82 -4.87
C LEU A 23 7.05 0.38 -4.43
N GLU A 24 6.37 -0.57 -5.05
CA GLU A 24 6.55 -2.00 -4.82
C GLU A 24 7.91 -2.44 -5.36
N LYS A 25 8.94 -2.19 -4.54
CA LYS A 25 10.33 -2.51 -4.84
C LYS A 25 10.44 -4.01 -5.13
N GLY A 26 10.96 -4.36 -6.30
CA GLY A 26 11.07 -5.76 -6.75
C GLY A 26 9.87 -6.29 -7.54
N ALA A 27 8.82 -5.49 -7.76
CA ALA A 27 7.77 -5.84 -8.71
C ALA A 27 8.31 -5.80 -10.15
N ILE A 28 7.98 -6.82 -10.95
CA ILE A 28 8.23 -6.89 -12.39
C ILE A 28 7.41 -5.81 -13.11
N TRP A 29 6.17 -5.66 -12.68
CA TRP A 29 5.28 -4.58 -13.07
C TRP A 29 4.34 -4.28 -11.91
N ALA A 30 3.99 -3.00 -11.78
CA ALA A 30 3.00 -2.51 -10.84
C ALA A 30 2.18 -1.43 -11.54
N PHE A 31 0.88 -1.41 -11.29
CA PHE A 31 0.03 -0.31 -11.73
C PHE A 31 -0.98 0.07 -10.65
N ASN A 32 -1.24 1.37 -10.59
CA ASN A 32 -2.09 1.98 -9.59
C ASN A 32 -3.13 2.84 -10.31
N PHE A 33 -4.39 2.42 -10.27
CA PHE A 33 -5.51 3.16 -10.83
C PHE A 33 -6.42 3.70 -9.73
N PHE A 34 -6.87 4.93 -9.91
CA PHE A 34 -7.88 5.56 -9.07
C PHE A 34 -9.11 5.89 -9.92
N PHE A 35 -10.26 5.37 -9.49
CA PHE A 35 -11.56 5.66 -10.09
C PHE A 35 -12.27 6.69 -9.22
N TYR A 36 -12.31 7.93 -9.68
CA TYR A 36 -12.98 9.01 -8.96
C TYR A 36 -14.36 9.27 -9.53
N ASN A 37 -15.39 9.08 -8.70
CA ASN A 37 -16.76 9.44 -9.03
C ASN A 37 -17.12 10.77 -8.35
N ARG A 38 -17.14 11.86 -9.11
CA ARG A 38 -17.46 13.21 -8.63
C ARG A 38 -18.85 13.33 -8.00
N LYS A 39 -19.85 12.65 -8.57
CA LYS A 39 -21.24 12.70 -8.09
C LYS A 39 -21.39 12.07 -6.72
N LEU A 40 -20.71 10.95 -6.49
CA LEU A 40 -20.74 10.21 -5.23
C LEU A 40 -19.68 10.67 -4.22
N LYS A 41 -18.78 11.57 -4.64
CA LYS A 41 -17.57 11.97 -3.88
C LYS A 41 -16.78 10.75 -3.37
N ARG A 42 -16.69 9.71 -4.19
CA ARG A 42 -16.06 8.43 -3.83
C ARG A 42 -14.87 8.14 -4.74
N VAL A 43 -13.77 7.71 -4.14
CA VAL A 43 -12.59 7.20 -4.83
C VAL A 43 -12.49 5.70 -4.59
N VAL A 44 -12.18 4.94 -5.62
CA VAL A 44 -11.79 3.53 -5.50
C VAL A 44 -10.35 3.42 -6.01
N SER A 45 -9.46 2.88 -5.19
CA SER A 45 -8.11 2.50 -5.62
C SER A 45 -8.12 1.05 -6.11
N PHE A 46 -7.45 0.80 -7.22
CA PHE A 46 -7.16 -0.52 -7.74
C PHE A 46 -5.67 -0.60 -8.00
N ARG A 47 -5.00 -1.45 -7.21
CA ARG A 47 -3.57 -1.68 -7.30
C ARG A 47 -3.36 -3.14 -7.63
N CYS A 48 -2.46 -3.40 -8.58
CA CYS A 48 -2.09 -4.75 -8.94
C CYS A 48 -0.65 -4.77 -9.44
N CYS A 49 0.02 -5.83 -9.06
CA CYS A 49 1.45 -5.98 -9.26
C CYS A 49 1.81 -7.44 -9.43
N CYS A 50 2.99 -7.66 -9.96
CA CYS A 50 3.55 -8.98 -10.14
C CYS A 50 4.98 -9.01 -9.65
N PHE A 51 5.25 -9.93 -8.74
CA PHE A 51 6.58 -10.22 -8.26
C PHE A 51 7.09 -11.53 -8.86
N SER A 52 8.40 -11.63 -9.04
CA SER A 52 9.03 -12.93 -9.23
C SER A 52 8.89 -13.74 -7.94
N LYS A 53 8.92 -15.08 -8.02
CA LYS A 53 8.83 -15.92 -6.81
C LYS A 53 9.93 -15.60 -5.79
N LEU A 54 11.13 -15.28 -6.27
CA LEU A 54 12.27 -14.91 -5.43
C LEU A 54 12.03 -13.58 -4.68
N ALA A 55 11.43 -12.60 -5.36
CA ALA A 55 11.12 -11.29 -4.76
C ALA A 55 9.84 -11.31 -3.90
N ALA A 56 8.89 -12.20 -4.21
CA ALA A 56 7.65 -12.34 -3.44
C ALA A 56 7.91 -12.88 -2.02
N GLU A 57 8.91 -13.75 -1.86
CA GLU A 57 9.33 -14.25 -0.55
C GLU A 57 9.92 -13.13 0.33
N GLU A 58 10.66 -12.20 -0.27
CA GLU A 58 11.20 -10.99 0.41
C GLU A 58 10.09 -9.99 0.75
N PHE A 59 9.11 -9.80 -0.14
CA PHE A 59 7.99 -8.88 0.08
C PHE A 59 7.02 -9.36 1.18
N LEU A 60 6.65 -10.64 1.16
CA LEU A 60 5.82 -11.24 2.22
C LEU A 60 6.58 -11.28 3.56
N GLY A 61 7.90 -11.46 3.53
CA GLY A 61 8.74 -11.33 4.71
C GLY A 61 8.71 -9.92 5.30
N ASN A 62 8.78 -8.88 4.46
CA ASN A 62 8.75 -7.49 4.92
C ASN A 62 7.39 -7.04 5.45
N ASP A 63 6.26 -7.49 4.89
CA ASP A 63 4.94 -7.16 5.46
C ASP A 63 4.77 -7.77 6.87
N VAL A 64 5.23 -9.02 7.07
CA VAL A 64 5.21 -9.67 8.39
C VAL A 64 6.15 -8.97 9.37
N LEU A 65 7.38 -8.64 8.96
CA LEU A 65 8.33 -7.90 9.83
C LEU A 65 7.79 -6.51 10.22
N ARG A 66 7.09 -5.83 9.31
CA ARG A 66 6.51 -4.51 9.58
C ARG A 66 5.31 -4.60 10.55
N GLU A 67 4.53 -5.68 10.48
CA GLU A 67 3.48 -5.98 11.47
C GLU A 67 4.08 -6.33 12.84
N GLU A 68 5.18 -7.09 12.88
CA GLU A 68 5.90 -7.43 14.12
C GLU A 68 6.53 -6.19 14.78
N GLU A 69 7.14 -5.27 14.01
CA GLU A 69 7.67 -4.00 14.52
C GLU A 69 6.56 -3.08 15.08
N GLU A 70 5.39 -3.02 14.43
CA GLU A 70 4.24 -2.25 14.92
C GLU A 70 3.66 -2.85 16.22
N GLU A 71 3.64 -4.19 16.37
CA GLU A 71 3.22 -4.86 17.60
C GLU A 71 4.21 -4.63 18.77
N GLU A 72 5.52 -4.64 18.51
CA GLU A 72 6.55 -4.34 19.53
C GLU A 72 6.46 -2.89 20.03
N GLU A 73 6.25 -1.90 19.14
CA GLU A 73 6.05 -0.49 19.53
C GLU A 73 4.78 -0.30 20.38
N GLU A 74 3.66 -0.97 20.03
CA GLU A 74 2.43 -0.91 20.85
C GLU A 74 2.62 -1.56 22.24
N GLU A 75 3.42 -2.63 22.34
CA GLU A 75 3.72 -3.26 23.63
C GLU A 75 4.63 -2.38 24.50
N GLU A 76 5.65 -1.73 23.92
CA GLU A 76 6.49 -0.76 24.65
C GLU A 76 5.67 0.43 25.17
N ASP A 77 4.77 1.00 24.34
CA ASP A 77 3.89 2.10 24.75
C ASP A 77 2.94 1.70 25.89
N LEU A 78 2.43 0.46 25.90
CA LEU A 78 1.57 -0.07 26.97
C LEU A 78 2.33 -0.32 28.29
N LEU A 79 3.63 -0.65 28.20
CA LEU A 79 4.49 -0.85 29.37
C LEU A 79 4.86 0.49 30.03
N ASP A 80 5.13 1.53 29.23
CA ASP A 80 5.42 2.88 29.73
C ASP A 80 4.21 3.50 30.44
N ASP A 81 2.98 3.26 29.96
CA ASP A 81 1.74 3.73 30.59
C ASP A 81 1.41 3.04 31.94
N MET A 82 1.99 1.86 32.19
CA MET A 82 1.84 1.13 33.46
C MET A 82 2.85 1.54 34.55
N GLU A 83 3.84 2.39 34.22
CA GLU A 83 4.91 2.82 35.14
C GLU A 83 4.64 4.18 35.84
N ILE A 84 3.43 4.75 35.71
CA ILE A 84 2.99 6.01 36.38
C ILE A 84 2.12 5.76 37.63
#